data_AF-A0A098TDZ6-F1
#
_entry.id   AF-A0A098TDZ6-F1
#
_cell.length_a   1.000
_cell.length_b   1.000
_cell.length_c   1.000
_cell.angle_alpha   90.00
_cell.angle_beta   90.00
_cell.angle_gamma   90.00
#
_symmetry.space_group_name_H-M   'P 1'
#
loop_
_entity.id
_entity.type
_entity.pdbx_description
1 polymer ?
#
loop_
_entity_poly.entity_id
_entity_poly.type
_entity_poly.pdbx_seq_one_letter_code
_entity_poly.pdbx_strand_id
1 'polypeptide(L)' 'SQPSEEGAQASWRTLSSRYNAIIGGKGVDIQRADIPGKGVFHRVRVPAGTREEANALCARYKAAGGSCFVSR' A
#
# COMPACT_ATOMS: atom_id res chain seq x y z
N SER A 1 -6.52 -3.25 3.60
CA SER A 1 -7.51 -2.18 3.39
C SER A 1 -8.13 -1.82 4.72
N GLN A 2 -8.51 -0.57 4.93
CA GLN A 2 -9.05 -0.07 6.18
C GLN A 2 -10.46 0.49 5.97
N PRO A 3 -11.33 0.52 6.99
CA PRO A 3 -12.68 1.06 6.88
C PRO A 3 -12.69 2.58 6.64
N SER A 4 -11.69 3.30 7.17
CA SER A 4 -11.58 4.76 7.03
C SER A 4 -10.25 5.21 6.42
N GLU A 5 -10.20 6.46 5.96
CA GLU A 5 -8.99 7.07 5.43
C GLU A 5 -7.92 7.21 6.51
N GLU A 6 -8.31 7.65 7.72
CA GLU A 6 -7.40 7.82 8.85
C GLU A 6 -6.78 6.48 9.26
N GLY A 7 -7.57 5.40 9.24
CA GLY A 7 -7.07 4.04 9.48
C GLY A 7 -6.05 3.61 8.42
N ALA A 8 -6.28 3.96 7.16
CA ALA A 8 -5.36 3.67 6.07
C ALA A 8 -4.06 4.48 6.20
N GLN A 9 -4.14 5.76 6.56
CA GLN A 9 -2.98 6.61 6.85
C GLN A 9 -2.19 6.09 8.07
N ALA A 10 -2.88 5.67 9.14
CA ALA A 10 -2.26 5.06 10.30
C ALA A 10 -1.53 3.76 9.95
N SER A 11 -2.17 2.90 9.14
CA SER A 11 -1.55 1.69 8.62
C SER A 11 -0.30 2.02 7.82
N TRP A 12 -0.33 3.05 6.95
CA TRP A 12 0.85 3.49 6.22
C TRP A 12 1.98 3.94 7.14
N ARG A 13 1.72 4.72 8.18
CA ARG A 13 2.76 5.14 9.14
C ARG A 13 3.44 3.94 9.80
N THR A 14 2.66 2.94 10.21
CA THR A 14 3.20 1.70 10.80
C THR A 14 4.02 0.90 9.78
N LEU A 15 3.51 0.74 8.55
CA LEU A 15 4.18 -0.01 7.49
C LEU A 15 5.47 0.67 7.01
N SER A 16 5.45 1.99 6.80
CA SER A 16 6.60 2.79 6.37
C SER A 16 7.70 2.85 7.44
N SER A 17 7.34 2.79 8.72
CA SER A 17 8.30 2.61 9.82
C SER A 17 8.91 1.19 9.79
N ARG A 18 8.07 0.15 9.75
CA ARG A 18 8.52 -1.25 9.77
C ARG A 18 9.36 -1.65 8.56
N TYR A 19 8.99 -1.17 7.37
CA TYR A 19 9.62 -1.49 6.09
C TYR A 19 10.35 -0.28 5.52
N ASN A 20 10.95 0.54 6.38
CA ASN A 20 11.60 1.79 6.00
C ASN A 20 12.64 1.60 4.87
N ALA A 21 13.42 0.52 4.90
CA ALA A 21 14.40 0.21 3.86
C ALA A 21 13.81 -0.08 2.46
N ILE A 22 12.49 -0.32 2.36
CA ILE A 22 11.82 -0.73 1.11
C ILE A 22 10.86 0.37 0.62
N ILE A 23 10.03 0.87 1.52
CA ILE A 23 8.97 1.86 1.22
C ILE A 23 9.12 3.16 2.00
N GLY A 24 10.11 3.28 2.87
CA GLY A 24 10.40 4.52 3.58
C GLY A 24 10.75 5.65 2.60
N GLY A 25 10.27 6.85 2.89
CA GLY A 25 10.47 8.03 2.04
C GLY A 25 9.64 8.04 0.75
N LYS A 26 8.90 6.96 0.42
CA LYS A 26 7.92 6.99 -0.67
C LYS A 26 6.66 7.74 -0.22
N GLY A 27 6.00 8.40 -1.16
CA GLY A 27 4.65 8.90 -0.95
C GLY A 27 3.65 7.77 -0.77
N VAL A 28 2.48 8.10 -0.21
CA VAL A 28 1.32 7.21 -0.15
C VAL A 28 0.14 7.87 -0.83
N ASP A 29 -0.61 7.06 -1.57
CA ASP A 29 -1.93 7.41 -2.08
C ASP A 29 -2.96 6.53 -1.36
N ILE A 30 -4.04 7.12 -0.86
CA ILE A 30 -5.13 6.39 -0.21
C ILE A 30 -6.27 6.24 -1.20
N GLN A 31 -6.38 5.05 -1.79
CA GLN A 31 -7.39 4.76 -2.78
C GLN A 31 -8.69 4.29 -2.11
N ARG A 32 -9.77 5.03 -2.33
CA ARG A 32 -11.14 4.61 -1.99
C ARG A 32 -11.58 3.47 -2.92
N ALA A 33 -12.20 2.45 -2.33
CA ALA A 33 -12.72 1.29 -3.00
C ALA A 33 -14.12 0.96 -2.46
N ASP A 34 -15.14 1.31 -3.22
CA ASP A 34 -16.53 0.94 -2.97
C ASP A 34 -16.76 -0.53 -3.37
N ILE A 35 -17.09 -1.38 -2.40
CA ILE A 35 -17.34 -2.80 -2.63
C ILE A 35 -18.84 -3.09 -2.40
N PRO A 36 -19.59 -3.46 -3.46
CA PRO A 36 -21.01 -3.78 -3.35
C PRO A 36 -21.28 -4.83 -2.25
N GLY A 37 -22.21 -4.52 -1.36
CA GLY A 37 -22.58 -5.38 -0.23
C GLY A 37 -21.56 -5.46 0.92
N LYS A 38 -20.38 -4.81 0.81
CA LYS A 38 -19.35 -4.79 1.89
C LYS A 38 -19.01 -3.38 2.38
N GLY A 39 -19.37 -2.34 1.64
CA GLY A 39 -19.14 -0.95 2.01
C GLY A 39 -17.88 -0.35 1.38
N VAL A 40 -17.46 0.79 1.93
CA VAL A 40 -16.31 1.57 1.44
C VAL A 40 -15.04 1.14 2.17
N PHE A 41 -13.98 0.91 1.42
CA PHE A 41 -12.65 0.62 1.97
C PHE A 41 -11.62 1.61 1.44
N HIS A 42 -10.58 1.82 2.23
CA HIS A 42 -9.45 2.68 1.91
C HIS A 42 -8.18 1.83 1.82
N ARG A 43 -7.52 1.88 0.67
CA ARG A 43 -6.35 1.06 0.34
C ARG A 43 -5.11 1.94 0.31
N VAL A 44 -4.04 1.48 0.94
CA VAL A 44 -2.72 2.11 0.83
C VAL A 44 -2.13 1.72 -0.52
N ARG A 45 -1.78 2.72 -1.34
CA ARG A 45 -1.06 2.57 -2.60
C ARG A 45 0.28 3.29 -2.51
N VAL A 46 1.32 2.60 -2.97
CA VAL A 46 2.66 3.19 -3.12
C VAL A 46 2.88 3.45 -4.60
N PRO A 47 3.07 4.69 -5.05
CA PRO A 47 3.33 5.00 -6.44
C PRO A 47 4.69 4.42 -6.86
N ALA A 48 4.71 3.86 -8.06
CA ALA A 48 5.92 3.41 -8.77
C ALA A 48 5.82 3.96 -10.20
N GLY A 49 6.96 4.30 -10.82
CA GLY A 49 6.98 4.93 -12.14
C GLY A 49 6.58 3.98 -13.25
N THR A 50 7.13 2.76 -13.22
CA THR A 50 6.83 1.70 -14.19
C THR A 50 6.25 0.46 -13.54
N ARG A 51 5.65 -0.42 -14.36
CA ARG A 51 5.14 -1.71 -13.89
C ARG A 51 6.27 -2.64 -13.43
N GLU A 52 7.44 -2.53 -14.05
CA GLU A 52 8.66 -3.26 -13.71
C GLU A 52 9.17 -2.83 -12.32
N GLU A 53 9.21 -1.52 -12.06
CA GLU A 53 9.55 -0.97 -10.74
C GLU A 53 8.54 -1.40 -9.68
N ALA A 54 7.24 -1.37 -10.00
CA ALA A 54 6.19 -1.84 -9.11
C ALA A 54 6.37 -3.31 -8.75
N ASN A 55 6.67 -4.17 -9.74
CA ASN A 55 6.93 -5.59 -9.53
C ASN A 55 8.17 -5.83 -8.67
N ALA A 56 9.27 -5.12 -8.93
CA ALA A 56 10.50 -5.22 -8.16
C ALA A 56 10.30 -4.79 -6.69
N LEU A 57 9.59 -3.68 -6.47
CA LEU A 57 9.20 -3.22 -5.13
C LEU A 57 8.34 -4.26 -4.43
N CYS A 58 7.32 -4.77 -5.11
CA CYS A 58 6.39 -5.76 -4.56
C CYS A 58 7.09 -7.06 -4.16
N ALA A 59 8.06 -7.52 -4.95
CA ALA A 59 8.87 -8.69 -4.65
C ALA A 59 9.71 -8.49 -3.38
N ARG A 60 10.41 -7.35 -3.26
CA ARG A 60 11.21 -7.01 -2.05
C ARG A 60 10.31 -6.91 -0.82
N TYR A 61 9.16 -6.27 -0.95
CA TYR A 61 8.21 -6.10 0.14
C TYR A 61 7.65 -7.44 0.62
N LYS A 62 7.30 -8.35 -0.31
CA LYS A 62 6.87 -9.72 0.01
C LYS A 62 7.97 -10.54 0.68
N ALA A 63 9.21 -10.45 0.19
CA ALA A 63 10.34 -11.14 0.80
C ALA A 63 10.60 -10.71 2.25
N ALA A 64 10.29 -9.45 2.60
CA ALA A 64 10.36 -8.95 3.96
C ALA A 64 9.15 -9.34 4.85
N GLY A 65 8.18 -10.09 4.31
CA GLY A 65 6.96 -10.51 5.02
C GLY A 65 5.75 -9.57 4.85
N GLY A 66 5.84 -8.58 3.97
CA GLY A 66 4.74 -7.68 3.63
C GLY A 66 3.75 -8.29 2.63
N SER A 67 2.49 -7.83 2.66
CA SER A 67 1.51 -8.17 1.63
C SER A 67 1.46 -7.09 0.55
N CYS A 68 1.67 -7.47 -0.71
CA CYS A 68 1.64 -6.54 -1.83
C CYS A 68 0.93 -7.14 -3.06
N PHE A 69 0.23 -6.27 -3.79
CA PHE A 69 -0.38 -6.56 -5.08
C PHE A 69 -0.13 -5.38 -6.03
N VAL A 70 0.31 -5.66 -7.26
CA VAL A 70 0.49 -4.65 -8.30
C VAL A 70 -0.81 -4.52 -9.07
N SER A 71 -1.44 -3.34 -8.99
CA SER A 71 -2.58 -2.99 -9.82
C SER A 71 -2.13 -2.36 -11.14
N ARG A 72 -3.03 -2.36 -12.14
CA ARG A 72 -2.88 -1.53 -13.35
C ARG A 72 -2.94 -0.04 -13.04
#